data_AF-A0A937CEI6-F1
#
_entry.id   AF-A0A937CEI6-F1
#
_cell.length_a   1.000
_cell.length_b   1.000
_cell.length_c   1.000
_cell.angle_alpha   90.00
_cell.angle_beta   90.00
_cell.angle_gamma   90.00
#
_symmetry.space_group_name_H-M   'P 1'
#
loop_
_entity.id
_entity.type
_entity.pdbx_description
1 polymer ?
#
loop_
_entity_poly.entity_id
_entity_poly.type
_entity_poly.pdbx_seq_one_letter_code
_entity_poly.pdbx_strand_id
1 'polypeptide(L)'
;MFLGLKVLKDIEHASHIEAVALGLDRETDLVTGPHNMLGIELNEYAAELARVTVWIGELQWRLTHGYEFKTNPVLEPLDCIECRDALLQFTPAPVEADWPKASVVVGNPPFLGTKKMWTELGVEYSEQLRMVYGDRIPGFSDLVCYWFEKARQQIVSNGSSAAGLVATNSIRGGANHRFRAYLQDARIYEAWSDEVG
;
A
#
# COMPACT_ATOMS: atom_id res chain seq x y z
N MET A 1 7.11 3.84 -0.24
CA MET A 1 6.43 4.84 -1.10
C MET A 1 7.33 5.41 -2.18
N PHE A 2 8.52 5.95 -1.85
CA PHE A 2 9.49 6.47 -2.84
C PHE A 2 9.80 5.49 -4.00
N LEU A 3 10.11 4.24 -3.69
CA LEU A 3 10.41 3.23 -4.72
C LEU A 3 9.24 3.00 -5.69
N GLY A 4 7.99 3.09 -5.21
CA GLY A 4 6.80 2.94 -6.06
C GLY A 4 6.67 4.09 -7.06
N LEU A 5 6.87 5.34 -6.60
CA LEU A 5 6.89 6.51 -7.49
C LEU A 5 8.02 6.37 -8.53
N LYS A 6 9.22 5.98 -8.09
CA LYS A 6 10.36 5.78 -8.98
C LYS A 6 10.04 4.76 -10.09
N VAL A 7 9.53 3.59 -9.72
CA VAL A 7 9.17 2.54 -10.68
C VAL A 7 8.11 3.02 -11.67
N LEU A 8 7.09 3.74 -11.20
CA LEU A 8 6.05 4.28 -12.07
C LEU A 8 6.63 5.25 -13.11
N LYS A 9 7.51 6.15 -12.70
CA LYS A 9 8.16 7.11 -13.59
C LYS A 9 9.15 6.44 -14.54
N ASP A 10 9.87 5.42 -14.08
CA ASP A 10 10.78 4.65 -14.92
C ASP A 10 10.02 3.91 -16.04
N ILE A 11 8.83 3.37 -15.75
CA ILE A 11 7.95 2.75 -16.76
C ILE A 11 7.44 3.76 -17.78
N GLU A 12 6.98 4.94 -17.33
CA GLU A 12 6.53 6.01 -18.23
C GLU A 12 7.68 6.49 -19.11
N HIS A 13 8.86 6.70 -18.53
CA HIS A 13 10.04 7.13 -19.26
C HIS A 13 10.48 6.11 -20.32
N ALA A 14 10.47 4.82 -19.99
CA ALA A 14 10.77 3.75 -20.95
C ALA A 14 9.76 3.73 -22.11
N SER A 15 8.47 3.86 -21.79
CA SER A 15 7.40 3.93 -22.80
C SER A 15 7.58 5.12 -23.75
N HIS A 16 7.98 6.27 -23.23
CA HIS A 16 8.29 7.45 -24.05
C HIS A 16 9.50 7.26 -24.96
N ILE A 17 10.57 6.63 -24.46
CA ILE A 17 11.77 6.32 -25.28
C ILE A 17 11.39 5.38 -26.44
N GLU A 18 10.58 4.35 -26.16
CA GLU A 18 10.14 3.40 -27.18
C GLU A 18 9.23 4.05 -28.22
N ALA A 19 8.29 4.90 -27.80
CA ALA A 19 7.44 5.67 -28.71
C ALA A 19 8.26 6.55 -29.68
N VAL A 20 9.31 7.21 -29.16
CA VAL A 20 10.24 8.01 -29.98
C VAL A 20 11.00 7.13 -30.97
N ALA A 21 11.48 5.95 -30.53
CA ALA A 21 12.15 4.99 -31.42
C ALA A 21 11.23 4.50 -32.55
N LEU A 22 9.91 4.48 -32.31
CA LEU A 22 8.88 4.13 -33.29
C LEU A 22 8.39 5.32 -34.13
N GLY A 23 8.91 6.53 -33.91
CA GLY A 23 8.55 7.74 -34.68
C GLY A 23 7.21 8.37 -34.30
N LEU A 24 6.69 8.08 -33.11
CA LEU A 24 5.47 8.70 -32.56
C LEU A 24 5.82 10.03 -31.86
N ASP A 25 4.91 11.01 -31.95
CA ASP A 25 5.04 12.25 -31.20
C ASP A 25 4.98 11.99 -29.69
N ARG A 26 5.87 12.64 -28.95
CA ARG A 26 5.95 12.54 -27.49
C ARG A 26 4.92 13.45 -26.83
N GLU A 27 4.17 12.95 -25.84
CA GLU A 27 3.54 13.84 -24.86
C GLU A 27 4.65 14.55 -24.08
N THR A 28 4.71 15.88 -24.21
CA THR A 28 5.78 16.71 -23.66
C THR A 28 5.85 16.68 -22.14
N ASP A 29 4.71 16.44 -21.48
CA ASP A 29 4.60 16.37 -20.03
C ASP A 29 4.47 14.92 -19.55
N LEU A 30 5.22 14.58 -18.50
CA LEU A 30 4.99 13.33 -17.77
C LEU A 30 3.62 13.40 -17.09
N VAL A 31 2.76 12.43 -17.38
CA VAL A 31 1.46 12.27 -16.76
C VAL A 31 1.62 11.65 -15.37
N THR A 32 2.72 10.93 -15.10
CA THR A 32 2.98 10.35 -13.77
C THR A 32 3.72 11.28 -12.81
N GLY A 33 3.26 11.28 -11.56
CA GLY A 33 3.84 12.05 -10.48
C GLY A 33 3.31 11.69 -9.09
N PRO A 34 3.63 12.51 -8.07
CA PRO A 34 3.24 12.29 -6.68
C PRO A 34 1.74 12.02 -6.47
N HIS A 35 0.88 12.62 -7.30
CA HIS A 35 -0.58 12.48 -7.22
C HIS A 35 -1.08 11.07 -7.56
N ASN A 36 -0.28 10.21 -8.22
CA ASN A 36 -0.63 8.81 -8.45
C ASN A 36 -0.39 7.93 -7.23
N MET A 37 0.33 8.43 -6.22
CA MET A 37 0.65 7.69 -5.01
C MET A 37 -0.47 7.88 -3.99
N LEU A 38 -1.12 6.80 -3.58
CA LEU A 38 -2.11 6.78 -2.51
C LEU A 38 -1.52 6.13 -1.25
N GLY A 39 -1.86 6.62 -0.07
CA GLY A 39 -1.39 6.06 1.19
C GLY A 39 -2.38 6.24 2.33
N ILE A 40 -2.34 5.30 3.28
CA ILE A 40 -3.04 5.41 4.56
C ILE A 40 -2.01 5.12 5.65
N GLU A 41 -1.87 6.03 6.60
CA GLU A 41 -0.94 5.93 7.72
C GLU A 41 -1.64 6.39 9.00
N LEU A 42 -1.49 5.64 10.09
CA LEU A 42 -2.15 5.96 11.35
C LEU A 42 -1.37 7.02 12.13
N ASN A 43 -0.04 7.02 12.02
CA ASN A 43 0.82 7.96 12.72
C ASN A 43 0.97 9.27 11.93
N GLU A 44 0.48 10.37 12.49
CA GLU A 44 0.51 11.70 11.86
C GLU A 44 1.92 12.11 11.39
N TYR A 45 2.94 11.91 12.23
CA TYR A 45 4.31 12.24 11.87
C TYR A 45 4.82 11.42 10.68
N ALA A 46 4.54 10.12 10.66
CA ALA A 46 4.89 9.25 9.54
C ALA A 46 4.14 9.62 8.25
N ALA A 47 2.88 10.04 8.36
CA ALA A 47 2.08 10.52 7.23
C ALA A 47 2.69 11.80 6.61
N GLU A 48 3.04 12.79 7.44
CA GLU A 48 3.70 14.01 6.96
C GLU A 48 5.07 13.71 6.36
N LEU A 49 5.86 12.86 7.02
CA LEU A 49 7.17 12.45 6.50
C LEU A 49 7.03 11.73 5.15
N ALA A 50 6.01 10.89 4.97
CA ALA A 50 5.74 10.22 3.71
C ALA A 50 5.44 11.21 2.58
N ARG A 51 4.62 12.25 2.84
CA ARG A 51 4.30 13.30 1.86
C ARG A 51 5.57 14.02 1.39
N VAL A 52 6.42 14.44 2.34
CA VAL A 52 7.70 15.09 2.03
C VAL A 52 8.64 14.15 1.27
N THR A 53 8.70 12.88 1.66
CA THR A 53 9.59 11.88 1.03
C THR A 53 9.20 11.61 -0.42
N VAL A 54 7.90 11.56 -0.74
CA VAL A 54 7.41 11.40 -2.11
C VAL A 54 7.87 12.57 -2.98
N TRP A 55 7.76 13.81 -2.47
CA TRP A 55 8.24 14.99 -3.18
C TRP A 55 9.75 15.01 -3.39
N ILE A 56 10.53 14.69 -2.35
CA ILE A 56 11.99 14.57 -2.48
C ILE A 56 12.34 13.58 -3.59
N GLY A 57 11.61 12.46 -3.64
CA GLY A 57 11.78 11.44 -4.66
C GLY A 57 11.48 11.92 -6.08
N GLU A 58 10.39 12.66 -6.27
CA GLU A 58 10.02 13.29 -7.53
C GLU A 58 11.13 14.23 -8.02
N LEU A 59 11.62 15.10 -7.14
CA LEU A 59 12.67 16.08 -7.46
C LEU A 59 13.99 15.38 -7.80
N GLN A 60 14.39 14.38 -7.01
CA GLN A 60 15.58 13.58 -7.28
C GLN A 60 15.48 12.89 -8.64
N TRP A 61 14.34 12.27 -8.96
CA TRP A 61 14.14 11.60 -10.24
C TRP A 61 14.23 12.58 -11.42
N ARG A 62 13.61 13.76 -11.30
CA ARG A 62 13.68 14.78 -12.36
C ARG A 62 15.10 15.26 -12.60
N LEU A 63 15.84 15.54 -11.52
CA LEU A 63 17.24 15.98 -11.60
C LEU A 63 18.14 14.96 -12.30
N THR A 64 18.00 13.67 -12.00
CA THR A 64 18.83 12.63 -12.62
C THR A 64 18.50 12.38 -14.10
N HIS A 65 17.32 12.75 -14.56
CA HIS A 65 16.84 12.54 -15.93
C HIS A 65 16.77 13.84 -16.76
N GLY A 66 17.29 14.95 -16.21
CA GLY A 66 17.35 16.24 -16.92
C GLY A 66 15.99 16.91 -17.15
N TYR A 67 14.97 16.57 -16.37
CA TYR A 67 13.66 17.23 -16.42
C TYR A 67 13.65 18.48 -15.56
N GLU A 68 13.07 19.57 -16.09
CA GLU A 68 12.79 20.75 -15.30
C GLU A 68 11.72 20.45 -14.22
N PHE A 69 11.76 21.17 -13.11
CA PHE A 69 10.78 21.07 -12.02
C PHE A 69 10.26 22.45 -11.67
N LYS A 70 9.01 22.51 -11.19
CA LYS A 70 8.41 23.78 -10.76
C LYS A 70 9.22 24.38 -9.62
N THR A 71 9.50 25.67 -9.71
CA THR A 71 10.16 26.44 -8.65
C THR A 71 9.16 27.23 -7.82
N ASN A 72 7.89 27.32 -8.23
CA ASN A 72 6.86 28.07 -7.51
C ASN A 72 5.43 27.51 -7.71
N PRO A 73 4.82 26.88 -6.69
CA PRO A 73 5.50 26.32 -5.52
C PRO A 73 6.35 25.10 -5.93
N VAL A 74 7.45 24.83 -5.21
CA VAL A 74 8.26 23.61 -5.41
C VAL A 74 7.49 22.37 -4.97
N LEU A 75 6.67 22.51 -3.92
CA LEU A 75 5.88 21.45 -3.30
C LEU A 75 4.41 21.86 -3.33
N GLU A 76 3.57 21.03 -3.93
CA GLU A 76 2.12 21.16 -3.83
C GLU A 76 1.61 20.25 -2.70
N PRO A 77 0.48 20.58 -2.04
CA PRO A 77 -0.12 19.69 -1.04
C PRO A 77 -0.37 18.28 -1.60
N LEU A 78 -0.02 17.25 -0.82
CA LEU A 78 -0.28 15.84 -1.14
C LEU A 78 -1.39 15.30 -0.26
N ASP A 79 -2.63 15.53 -0.70
CA ASP A 79 -3.83 15.05 0.00
C ASP A 79 -4.06 13.54 -0.19
N CYS A 80 -3.25 12.90 -1.03
CA CYS A 80 -3.34 11.48 -1.36
C CYS A 80 -2.80 10.54 -0.26
N ILE A 81 -2.18 11.08 0.79
CA ILE A 81 -1.75 10.33 1.97
C ILE A 81 -2.67 10.68 3.13
N GLU A 82 -3.54 9.75 3.49
CA GLU A 82 -4.57 9.91 4.53
C GLU A 82 -4.02 9.53 5.91
N CYS A 83 -4.24 10.39 6.92
CA CYS A 83 -3.85 10.12 8.30
C CYS A 83 -5.01 9.47 9.07
N ARG A 84 -5.11 8.15 9.02
CA ARG A 84 -6.19 7.37 9.68
C ARG A 84 -5.87 5.89 9.80
N ASP A 85 -6.73 5.18 10.50
CA ASP A 85 -6.71 3.72 10.56
C ASP A 85 -7.10 3.10 9.20
N ALA A 86 -6.27 2.17 8.73
CA ALA A 86 -6.45 1.48 7.46
C ALA A 86 -7.42 0.28 7.56
N LEU A 87 -7.71 -0.23 8.75
CA LEU A 87 -8.58 -1.38 8.97
C LEU A 87 -9.97 -1.00 9.45
N LEU A 88 -10.07 -0.01 10.33
CA LEU A 88 -11.33 0.39 10.98
C LEU A 88 -11.63 1.88 10.84
N GLN A 89 -12.91 2.19 10.71
CA GLN A 89 -13.46 3.53 10.83
C GLN A 89 -14.52 3.54 11.93
N PHE A 90 -14.58 4.61 12.72
CA PHE A 90 -15.47 4.71 13.89
C PHE A 90 -16.56 5.75 13.65
N THR A 91 -17.71 5.34 13.10
CA THR A 91 -18.84 6.25 12.83
C THR A 91 -20.20 5.52 12.77
N PRO A 92 -21.09 5.57 13.79
CA PRO A 92 -20.86 5.70 15.24
C PRO A 92 -20.39 4.37 15.90
N ALA A 93 -20.39 3.28 15.13
CA ALA A 93 -19.86 1.98 15.50
C ALA A 93 -18.61 1.70 14.65
N PRO A 94 -17.75 0.74 15.06
CA PRO A 94 -16.65 0.30 14.21
C PRO A 94 -17.19 -0.34 12.94
N VAL A 95 -16.75 0.16 11.80
CA VAL A 95 -16.98 -0.41 10.48
C VAL A 95 -15.63 -0.62 9.80
N GLU A 96 -15.62 -1.44 8.76
CA GLU A 96 -14.41 -1.65 7.97
C GLU A 96 -14.03 -0.34 7.27
N ALA A 97 -12.76 0.07 7.36
CA ALA A 97 -12.30 1.28 6.71
C ALA A 97 -12.27 1.13 5.19
N ASP A 98 -12.72 2.14 4.46
CA ASP A 98 -12.60 2.16 3.00
C ASP A 98 -11.15 2.42 2.57
N TRP A 99 -10.69 1.67 1.57
CA TRP A 99 -9.41 1.94 0.90
C TRP A 99 -9.66 2.66 -0.41
N PRO A 100 -8.88 3.69 -0.75
CA PRO A 100 -9.04 4.41 -2.00
C PRO A 100 -8.83 3.46 -3.17
N LYS A 101 -9.56 3.70 -4.27
CA LYS A 101 -9.46 2.88 -5.48
C LYS A 101 -8.04 2.98 -6.04
N ALA A 102 -7.36 1.84 -6.15
CA ALA A 102 -5.99 1.75 -6.64
C ALA A 102 -5.84 0.61 -7.65
N SER A 103 -4.97 0.79 -8.66
CA SER A 103 -4.64 -0.27 -9.61
C SER A 103 -3.79 -1.38 -8.97
N VAL A 104 -2.91 -1.01 -8.05
CA VAL A 104 -1.99 -1.92 -7.35
C VAL A 104 -1.91 -1.52 -5.88
N VAL A 105 -1.94 -2.51 -4.99
CA VAL A 105 -1.74 -2.31 -3.55
C VAL A 105 -0.34 -2.77 -3.17
N VAL A 106 0.46 -1.91 -2.53
CA VAL A 106 1.76 -2.29 -1.97
C VAL A 106 1.93 -1.78 -0.55
N GLY A 107 2.60 -2.54 0.30
CA GLY A 107 2.80 -2.11 1.68
C GLY A 107 3.64 -3.04 2.52
N ASN A 108 4.04 -2.53 3.68
CA ASN A 108 4.68 -3.29 4.74
C ASN A 108 3.83 -3.11 6.00
N PRO A 109 2.73 -3.89 6.15
CA PRO A 109 1.84 -3.74 7.28
C PRO A 109 2.52 -4.14 8.61
N PRO A 110 2.00 -3.68 9.75
CA PRO A 110 2.59 -3.97 11.05
C PRO A 110 2.57 -5.47 11.40
N PHE A 111 3.70 -5.96 11.91
CA PHE A 111 3.86 -7.35 12.35
C PHE A 111 3.54 -7.53 13.83
N LEU A 112 2.25 -7.68 14.14
CA LEU A 112 1.80 -8.01 15.49
C LEU A 112 1.12 -9.37 15.54
N GLY A 113 1.66 -10.27 16.36
CA GLY A 113 1.01 -11.54 16.67
C GLY A 113 -0.20 -11.34 17.59
N THR A 114 -1.12 -12.31 17.59
CA THR A 114 -2.41 -12.19 18.31
C THR A 114 -2.29 -11.72 19.77
N LYS A 115 -1.34 -12.25 20.56
CA LYS A 115 -1.15 -11.84 21.95
C LYS A 115 -0.73 -10.37 22.09
N LYS A 116 0.15 -9.91 21.18
CA LYS A 116 0.64 -8.54 21.16
C LYS A 116 -0.44 -7.56 20.73
N MET A 117 -1.36 -7.96 19.86
CA MET A 117 -2.50 -7.11 19.50
C MET A 117 -3.29 -6.69 20.74
N TRP A 118 -3.61 -7.62 21.64
CA TRP A 118 -4.33 -7.29 22.87
C TRP A 118 -3.55 -6.37 23.81
N THR A 119 -2.24 -6.59 23.96
CA THR A 119 -1.42 -5.81 24.90
C THR A 119 -1.02 -4.44 24.34
N GLU A 120 -0.82 -4.32 23.02
CA GLU A 120 -0.30 -3.11 22.37
C GLU A 120 -1.40 -2.25 21.75
N LEU A 121 -2.42 -2.85 21.11
CA LEU A 121 -3.55 -2.13 20.51
C LEU A 121 -4.75 -2.03 21.47
N GLY A 122 -4.75 -2.84 22.52
CA GLY A 122 -5.86 -2.94 23.46
C GLY A 122 -6.85 -4.06 23.10
N VAL A 123 -7.52 -4.56 24.15
CA VAL A 123 -8.53 -5.62 24.04
C VAL A 123 -9.72 -5.14 23.22
N GLU A 124 -10.23 -3.94 23.53
CA GLU A 124 -11.41 -3.36 22.86
C GLU A 124 -11.21 -3.23 21.34
N TYR A 125 -10.11 -2.61 20.91
CA TYR A 125 -9.80 -2.48 19.48
C TYR A 125 -9.70 -3.85 18.79
N SER A 126 -9.02 -4.80 19.43
CA SER A 126 -8.83 -6.14 18.88
C SER A 126 -10.14 -6.92 18.74
N GLU A 127 -11.08 -6.75 19.68
CA GLU A 127 -12.41 -7.34 19.63
C GLU A 127 -13.27 -6.68 18.55
N GLN A 128 -13.24 -5.36 18.43
CA GLN A 128 -13.94 -4.61 17.39
C GLN A 128 -13.42 -5.01 15.99
N LEU A 129 -12.11 -5.15 15.84
CA LEU A 129 -11.49 -5.61 14.60
C LEU A 129 -11.98 -7.01 14.22
N ARG A 130 -12.00 -7.96 15.17
CA ARG A 130 -12.54 -9.30 14.91
C ARG A 130 -14.02 -9.28 14.57
N MET A 131 -14.81 -8.45 15.24
CA MET A 131 -16.25 -8.32 15.00
C MET A 131 -16.53 -7.82 13.58
N VAL A 132 -15.81 -6.78 13.12
CA VAL A 132 -15.98 -6.19 11.79
C VAL A 132 -15.56 -7.15 10.67
N TYR A 133 -14.50 -7.93 10.88
CA TYR A 133 -14.03 -8.87 9.85
C TYR A 133 -14.76 -10.22 9.91
N GLY A 134 -15.33 -10.59 11.06
CA GLY A 134 -16.13 -11.79 11.26
C GLY A 134 -15.39 -13.06 10.84
N ASP A 135 -16.10 -13.96 10.17
CA ASP A 135 -15.55 -15.26 9.74
C ASP A 135 -14.63 -15.17 8.51
N ARG A 136 -14.40 -13.97 7.95
CA ARG A 136 -13.45 -13.78 6.83
C ARG A 136 -12.01 -14.08 7.23
N ILE A 137 -11.69 -13.93 8.52
CA ILE A 137 -10.35 -14.13 9.05
C ILE A 137 -10.44 -15.05 10.28
N PRO A 138 -9.62 -16.11 10.36
CA PRO A 138 -9.59 -16.95 11.56
C PRO A 138 -9.28 -16.15 12.84
N GLY A 139 -9.98 -16.45 13.93
CA GLY A 139 -9.91 -15.65 15.17
C GLY A 139 -8.54 -15.56 15.87
N PHE A 140 -7.56 -16.36 15.48
CA PHE A 140 -6.18 -16.32 16.00
C PHE A 140 -5.15 -15.91 14.94
N SER A 141 -5.56 -15.11 13.97
CA SER A 141 -4.67 -14.56 12.95
C SER A 141 -3.91 -13.33 13.43
N ASP A 142 -2.67 -13.20 12.94
CA ASP A 142 -1.82 -12.03 13.18
C ASP A 142 -2.42 -10.78 12.50
N LEU A 143 -2.09 -9.59 13.01
CA LEU A 143 -2.61 -8.31 12.55
C LEU A 143 -2.44 -8.07 11.04
N VAL A 144 -1.31 -8.52 10.48
CA VAL A 144 -1.00 -8.42 9.05
C VAL A 144 -2.06 -9.13 8.17
N CYS A 145 -2.73 -10.17 8.67
CA CYS A 145 -3.73 -10.93 7.91
C CYS A 145 -4.93 -10.06 7.49
N TYR A 146 -5.26 -9.04 8.29
CA TYR A 146 -6.34 -8.09 7.97
C TYR A 146 -6.01 -7.24 6.75
N TRP A 147 -4.75 -6.83 6.57
CA TRP A 147 -4.30 -6.14 5.35
C TRP A 147 -4.36 -7.03 4.12
N PHE A 148 -4.00 -8.30 4.26
CA PHE A 148 -4.12 -9.25 3.14
C PHE A 148 -5.58 -9.48 2.74
N GLU A 149 -6.51 -9.59 3.69
CA GLU A 149 -7.95 -9.71 3.35
C GLU A 149 -8.48 -8.44 2.69
N LYS A 150 -8.10 -7.26 3.17
CA LYS A 150 -8.45 -5.99 2.50
C LYS A 150 -7.89 -5.90 1.09
N ALA A 151 -6.63 -6.31 0.88
CA ALA A 151 -6.02 -6.34 -0.44
C ALA A 151 -6.71 -7.34 -1.38
N ARG A 152 -7.10 -8.52 -0.86
CA ARG A 152 -7.89 -9.50 -1.61
C ARG A 152 -9.23 -8.91 -2.06
N GLN A 153 -9.95 -8.23 -1.18
CA GLN A 153 -11.22 -7.57 -1.53
C GLN A 153 -11.05 -6.44 -2.54
N GLN A 154 -9.96 -5.67 -2.46
CA GLN A 154 -9.66 -4.66 -3.48
C GLN A 154 -9.52 -5.27 -4.87
N ILE A 155 -8.88 -6.45 -4.96
CA ILE A 155 -8.74 -7.18 -6.23
C ILE A 155 -10.09 -7.73 -6.72
N VAL A 156 -10.85 -8.37 -5.83
CA VAL A 156 -12.10 -9.04 -6.21
C VAL A 156 -13.24 -8.06 -6.51
N SER A 157 -13.35 -6.98 -5.74
CA SER A 157 -14.54 -6.11 -5.74
C SER A 157 -14.27 -4.71 -6.30
N ASN A 158 -13.05 -4.17 -6.14
CA ASN A 158 -12.76 -2.75 -6.46
C ASN A 158 -11.86 -2.58 -7.69
N GLY A 159 -11.51 -3.67 -8.36
CA GLY A 159 -10.81 -3.66 -9.65
C GLY A 159 -9.30 -3.45 -9.55
N SER A 160 -8.69 -3.63 -8.38
CA SER A 160 -7.22 -3.69 -8.30
C SER A 160 -6.71 -4.92 -9.07
N SER A 161 -5.62 -4.75 -9.81
CA SER A 161 -5.05 -5.82 -10.64
C SER A 161 -4.05 -6.70 -9.88
N ALA A 162 -3.43 -6.17 -8.82
CA ALA A 162 -2.41 -6.87 -8.04
C ALA A 162 -2.24 -6.30 -6.63
N ALA A 163 -1.68 -7.11 -5.72
CA ALA A 163 -1.24 -6.68 -4.40
C ALA A 163 0.10 -7.33 -4.01
N GLY A 164 0.98 -6.57 -3.36
CA GLY A 164 2.25 -7.02 -2.81
C GLY A 164 2.47 -6.51 -1.39
N LEU A 165 2.37 -7.40 -0.40
CA LEU A 165 2.51 -7.05 1.02
C LEU A 165 3.67 -7.82 1.65
N VAL A 166 4.47 -7.13 2.45
CA VAL A 166 5.52 -7.76 3.25
C VAL A 166 4.90 -8.44 4.47
N ALA A 167 5.42 -9.61 4.81
CA ALA A 167 4.77 -10.60 5.66
C ALA A 167 5.86 -11.38 6.43
N THR A 168 5.75 -11.56 7.75
CA THR A 168 6.70 -12.41 8.49
C THR A 168 6.53 -13.88 8.12
N ASN A 169 7.62 -14.65 8.23
CA ASN A 169 7.62 -16.11 7.98
C ASN A 169 6.60 -16.88 8.85
N SER A 170 6.11 -16.32 9.97
CA SER A 170 5.07 -16.90 10.83
C SER A 170 3.73 -17.11 10.12
N ILE A 171 3.47 -16.43 9.00
CA ILE A 171 2.25 -16.61 8.21
C ILE A 171 2.30 -17.93 7.42
N ARG A 172 3.50 -18.53 7.26
CA ARG A 172 3.68 -19.85 6.64
C ARG A 172 3.44 -21.04 7.59
N GLY A 173 3.31 -20.82 8.91
CA GLY A 173 3.21 -21.91 9.90
C GLY A 173 2.02 -21.80 10.85
N GLY A 174 1.43 -22.94 11.24
CA GLY A 174 0.42 -23.03 12.30
C GLY A 174 -1.00 -22.60 11.88
N ALA A 175 -1.74 -21.93 12.78
CA ALA A 175 -3.14 -21.50 12.55
C ALA A 175 -3.33 -20.61 11.29
N ASN A 176 -2.24 -20.00 10.80
CA ASN A 176 -2.20 -19.19 9.59
C ASN A 176 -2.19 -20.01 8.27
N HIS A 177 -2.03 -21.34 8.31
CA HIS A 177 -2.21 -22.18 7.11
C HIS A 177 -3.61 -22.04 6.51
N ARG A 178 -4.62 -21.84 7.37
CA ARG A 178 -5.99 -21.58 6.92
C ARG A 178 -6.08 -20.29 6.12
N PHE A 179 -5.34 -19.25 6.50
CA PHE A 179 -5.33 -17.97 5.79
C PHE A 179 -4.87 -18.10 4.34
N ARG A 180 -3.86 -18.92 4.06
CA ARG A 180 -3.44 -19.21 2.68
C ARG A 180 -4.56 -19.86 1.84
N ALA A 181 -5.41 -20.68 2.45
CA ALA A 181 -6.55 -21.26 1.76
C ALA A 181 -7.62 -20.21 1.39
N TYR A 182 -7.76 -19.13 2.18
CA TYR A 182 -8.67 -18.02 1.89
C TYR A 182 -8.17 -17.09 0.76
N LEU A 183 -6.87 -17.09 0.46
CA LEU A 183 -6.30 -16.29 -0.62
C LEU A 183 -6.36 -16.97 -1.99
N GLN A 184 -7.01 -18.13 -2.13
CA GLN A 184 -7.08 -18.87 -3.40
C GLN A 184 -7.73 -18.06 -4.55
N ASP A 185 -8.62 -17.14 -4.21
CA ASP A 185 -9.31 -16.27 -5.18
C ASP A 185 -8.49 -15.04 -5.61
N ALA A 186 -7.32 -14.80 -4.99
CA ALA A 186 -6.40 -13.74 -5.39
C ALA A 186 -5.10 -14.35 -5.92
N ARG A 187 -4.68 -13.91 -7.11
CA ARG A 187 -3.34 -14.23 -7.62
C ARG A 187 -2.29 -13.56 -6.75
N ILE A 188 -1.77 -14.29 -5.77
CA ILE A 188 -0.50 -13.94 -5.12
C ILE A 188 0.57 -14.18 -6.17
N TYR A 189 1.11 -13.10 -6.74
CA TYR A 189 2.11 -13.21 -7.81
C TYR A 189 3.41 -13.82 -7.28
N GLU A 190 3.91 -13.35 -6.13
CA GLU A 190 5.13 -13.88 -5.52
C GLU A 190 5.11 -13.73 -3.99
N ALA A 191 5.70 -14.70 -3.29
CA ALA A 191 5.89 -14.67 -1.84
C ALA A 191 7.37 -14.93 -1.53
N TRP A 192 8.12 -13.85 -1.37
CA TRP A 192 9.55 -13.87 -1.08
C TRP A 192 9.79 -14.30 0.38
N SER A 193 10.68 -15.27 0.59
CA SER A 193 11.22 -15.59 1.92
C SER A 193 12.37 -14.64 2.24
N ASP A 194 12.59 -14.33 3.51
CA ASP A 194 13.84 -13.70 3.93
C ASP A 194 15.01 -14.54 3.41
N GLU A 195 15.90 -13.93 2.63
CA GLU A 195 17.20 -14.54 2.33
C GLU A 195 17.97 -14.65 3.65
N VAL A 196 18.30 -15.88 4.03
CA VAL A 196 19.12 -16.16 5.21
C VAL A 196 20.52 -15.65 4.89
N GLY A 197 20.86 -14.48 5.43
CA GLY A 197 22.23 -13.96 5.48
C GLY A 197 23.08 -14.68 6.51
#